data_AF-A0A259DZW9-F1
#
_entry.id   AF-A0A259DZW9-F1
#
_cell.length_a   1.000
_cell.length_b   1.000
_cell.length_c   1.000
_cell.angle_alpha   90.00
_cell.angle_beta   90.00
_cell.angle_gamma   90.00
#
_symmetry.space_group_name_H-M   'P 1'
#
loop_
_entity.id
_entity.type
_entity.pdbx_description
1 polymer ?
#
loop_
_entity_poly.entity_id
_entity_poly.type
_entity_poly.pdbx_seq_one_letter_code
_entity_poly.pdbx_strand_id
1 'polypeptide(L)'
;MLPRRARCACASGEERVEMRVIDFRSRPNTKEYLVALDSPVQQTVMRKLGSPVPPPVTLEQWIENFEADGVERVVFTGRQSEGTTGHDVTNEYVAKTAQRFPGKVIGFAGINPLQGMRSVRAVEHAIKVLGLKGVSVDPYGGLVAANDRRLYPVYAKCAELDVPVVITCGPLPFPGPRLAHGDVRAIDDVACDFPELTIIVDHFGWPWVTETIAIAFRHENVFIDTSLYSHLPGASLFAEAANTIIPDRILFASCFPVVPVKTAIARVSSLPFTPEALERVLHTNAENLLRKIHAGGRVGIGYAFNFAFRQAAAIRLIVEDLAQPLVGKTIADRRAHALAMWRQLNFIGQTGPSAMAMSVVDTALWDLFAQSLATPLHRLLGSVRTQIELYPTGGFLADPIAAVIEEVERHRAAGFRRCKIKVGHPDWQIDVARVGKLRAAVGDDFGIMIDANQAWGVSDAIAAGRRFQDLGVCWYEEPVSVYDVAGTARVADALDMQVAAGESVFTRYGHLELLDGKACDVLMPNLMRCGGPTEFMEVGALAAARQVPVSSHTFTEISAHLVAAMPNATFCEYLPGWWEKLFNEEPKIVGGMFHLPERPGLGLSFSREIIERYGSHG
;
A
#
# COMPACT_ATOMS: atom_id res chain seq x y z
N MET A 1 -60.57 34.10 -26.95
CA MET A 1 -59.13 34.40 -26.84
C MET A 1 -58.49 33.36 -25.95
N LEU A 2 -57.67 32.47 -26.52
CA LEU A 2 -57.05 31.31 -25.87
C LEU A 2 -55.88 31.71 -24.95
N PRO A 3 -55.66 31.03 -23.80
CA PRO A 3 -54.48 31.24 -22.97
C PRO A 3 -53.39 30.17 -23.16
N ARG A 4 -52.13 30.66 -23.11
CA ARG A 4 -50.89 30.04 -22.61
C ARG A 4 -50.48 28.63 -23.10
N ARG A 5 -49.47 28.58 -23.97
CA ARG A 5 -48.59 27.41 -24.18
C ARG A 5 -47.47 27.42 -23.15
N ALA A 6 -47.48 26.46 -22.23
CA ALA A 6 -46.28 26.03 -21.51
C ALA A 6 -45.59 24.94 -22.34
N ARG A 7 -44.32 25.16 -22.75
CA ARG A 7 -43.46 24.10 -23.27
C ARG A 7 -42.58 23.64 -22.12
N CYS A 8 -42.84 22.41 -21.67
CA CYS A 8 -41.94 21.63 -20.84
C CYS A 8 -40.71 21.30 -21.68
N ALA A 9 -39.53 21.77 -21.27
CA ALA A 9 -38.25 21.31 -21.78
C ALA A 9 -37.69 20.33 -20.75
N CYS A 10 -37.97 19.04 -20.93
CA CYS A 10 -37.32 17.97 -20.20
C CYS A 10 -35.89 17.86 -20.72
N ALA A 11 -34.93 18.42 -19.99
CA ALA A 11 -33.52 18.10 -20.16
C ALA A 11 -33.22 16.86 -19.28
N SER A 12 -33.45 15.67 -19.82
CA SER A 12 -32.86 14.44 -19.28
C SER A 12 -31.50 14.23 -19.95
N GLY A 13 -30.52 15.03 -19.56
CA GLY A 13 -29.12 14.72 -19.78
C GLY A 13 -28.67 13.79 -18.67
N GLU A 14 -29.00 12.50 -18.77
CA GLU A 14 -28.22 11.50 -18.05
C GLU A 14 -26.84 11.51 -18.72
N GLU A 15 -25.85 12.12 -18.07
CA GLU A 15 -24.44 11.85 -18.36
C GLU A 15 -24.25 10.34 -18.19
N ARG A 16 -24.28 9.60 -19.31
CA ARG A 16 -23.79 8.23 -19.32
C ARG A 16 -22.31 8.31 -18.98
N VAL A 17 -21.98 8.05 -17.72
CA VAL A 17 -20.62 7.72 -17.31
C VAL A 17 -20.18 6.59 -18.23
N GLU A 18 -19.20 6.87 -19.07
CA GLU A 18 -18.64 5.89 -20.00
C GLU A 18 -18.01 4.78 -19.14
N MET A 19 -18.66 3.61 -19.10
CA MET A 19 -18.20 2.49 -18.27
C MET A 19 -16.87 1.96 -18.80
N ARG A 20 -15.80 2.19 -18.04
CA ARG A 20 -14.46 1.64 -18.33
C ARG A 20 -14.47 0.13 -18.08
N VAL A 21 -13.76 -0.62 -18.92
CA VAL A 21 -13.67 -2.08 -18.80
C VAL A 21 -12.21 -2.54 -18.78
N ILE A 22 -11.89 -3.51 -17.91
CA ILE A 22 -10.65 -4.29 -17.98
C ILE A 22 -11.03 -5.72 -18.33
N ASP A 23 -10.60 -6.21 -19.49
CA ASP A 23 -10.87 -7.58 -19.94
C ASP A 23 -9.78 -8.53 -19.43
N PHE A 24 -10.10 -9.34 -18.43
CA PHE A 24 -9.15 -10.23 -17.77
C PHE A 24 -8.80 -11.49 -18.59
N ARG A 25 -9.45 -11.72 -19.75
CA ARG A 25 -9.12 -12.86 -20.60
C ARG A 25 -9.50 -12.60 -22.05
N SER A 26 -8.53 -12.14 -22.83
CA SER A 26 -8.71 -12.02 -24.29
C SER A 26 -7.40 -12.25 -25.02
N ARG A 27 -7.49 -12.73 -26.27
CA ARG A 27 -6.33 -12.94 -27.15
C ARG A 27 -6.55 -12.27 -28.51
N PRO A 28 -5.48 -11.76 -29.14
CA PRO A 28 -5.58 -11.13 -30.45
C PRO A 28 -6.04 -12.13 -31.51
N ASN A 29 -6.91 -11.72 -32.43
CA ASN A 29 -7.21 -12.47 -33.66
C ASN A 29 -6.18 -12.16 -34.76
N THR A 30 -4.90 -12.26 -34.41
CA THR A 30 -3.78 -12.12 -35.36
C THR A 30 -3.54 -13.42 -36.11
N LYS A 31 -2.91 -13.38 -37.28
CA LYS A 31 -2.50 -14.60 -38.00
C LYS A 31 -1.70 -15.55 -37.10
N GLU A 32 -0.78 -15.01 -36.30
CA GLU A 32 0.06 -15.77 -35.37
C GLU A 32 -0.78 -16.54 -34.34
N TYR A 33 -1.77 -15.87 -33.73
CA TYR A 33 -2.61 -16.50 -32.70
C TYR A 33 -3.66 -17.45 -33.27
N LEU A 34 -4.24 -17.12 -34.44
CA LEU A 34 -5.31 -17.92 -35.04
C LEU A 34 -4.88 -19.34 -35.39
N VAL A 35 -3.57 -19.61 -35.54
CA VAL A 35 -3.04 -20.99 -35.69
C VAL A 35 -3.45 -21.89 -34.51
N ALA A 36 -3.53 -21.36 -33.29
CA ALA A 36 -3.96 -22.11 -32.12
C ALA A 36 -5.45 -22.50 -32.16
N LEU A 37 -6.24 -21.87 -33.04
CA LEU A 37 -7.66 -22.18 -33.24
C LEU A 37 -7.90 -23.12 -34.43
N ASP A 38 -6.86 -23.43 -35.21
CA ASP A 38 -6.96 -24.25 -36.42
C ASP A 38 -7.01 -25.77 -36.12
N SER A 39 -7.15 -26.17 -34.85
CA SER A 39 -7.31 -27.58 -34.50
C SER A 39 -8.78 -28.03 -34.61
N PRO A 40 -9.07 -29.29 -35.02
CA PRO A 40 -10.43 -29.83 -35.08
C PRO A 40 -11.19 -29.72 -33.75
N VAL A 41 -10.46 -29.81 -32.63
CA VAL A 41 -10.98 -29.63 -31.28
C VAL A 41 -11.49 -28.20 -31.10
N GLN A 42 -10.67 -27.19 -31.42
CA GLN A 42 -11.05 -25.78 -31.26
C GLN A 42 -12.17 -25.37 -32.21
N GLN A 43 -12.14 -25.85 -33.47
CA GLN A 43 -13.24 -25.62 -34.42
C GLN A 43 -14.57 -26.24 -33.93
N THR A 44 -14.53 -27.37 -33.23
CA THR A 44 -15.71 -27.97 -32.59
C THR A 44 -16.24 -27.10 -31.45
N VAL A 45 -15.34 -26.56 -30.61
CA VAL A 45 -15.70 -25.65 -29.52
C VAL A 45 -16.37 -24.40 -30.06
N MET A 46 -15.73 -23.74 -31.04
CA MET A 46 -16.26 -22.55 -31.72
C MET A 46 -17.67 -22.80 -32.29
N ARG A 47 -17.86 -23.93 -33.00
CA ARG A 47 -19.17 -24.29 -33.59
C ARG A 47 -20.25 -24.48 -32.53
N LYS A 48 -19.97 -25.22 -31.46
CA LYS A 48 -20.96 -25.50 -30.40
C LYS A 48 -21.32 -24.27 -29.58
N LEU A 49 -20.40 -23.31 -29.46
CA LEU A 49 -20.63 -22.03 -28.79
C LEU A 49 -21.25 -20.97 -29.72
N GLY A 50 -21.45 -21.28 -31.01
CA GLY A 50 -22.05 -20.37 -31.98
C GLY A 50 -21.13 -19.21 -32.37
N SER A 51 -19.82 -19.43 -32.31
CA SER A 51 -18.80 -18.39 -32.42
C SER A 51 -17.99 -18.53 -33.71
N PRO A 52 -18.24 -17.73 -34.76
CA PRO A 52 -17.42 -17.77 -35.96
C PRO A 52 -16.00 -17.25 -35.67
N VAL A 53 -14.99 -17.85 -36.30
CA VAL A 53 -13.60 -17.39 -36.18
C VAL A 53 -13.50 -16.00 -36.84
N PRO A 54 -13.08 -14.95 -36.11
CA PRO A 54 -12.95 -13.62 -36.70
C PRO A 54 -11.81 -13.57 -37.72
N PRO A 55 -11.89 -12.68 -38.73
CA PRO A 55 -10.83 -12.52 -39.71
C PRO A 55 -9.52 -12.06 -39.04
N PRO A 56 -8.35 -12.38 -39.60
CA PRO A 56 -7.07 -11.95 -39.05
C PRO A 56 -6.92 -10.43 -39.11
N VAL A 57 -6.47 -9.82 -38.01
CA VAL A 57 -6.12 -8.39 -37.91
C VAL A 57 -4.68 -8.19 -37.42
N THR A 58 -4.17 -6.97 -37.53
CA THR A 58 -2.90 -6.57 -36.89
C THR A 58 -3.08 -6.36 -35.39
N LEU A 59 -1.99 -6.31 -34.62
CA LEU A 59 -2.07 -6.02 -33.19
C LEU A 59 -2.61 -4.60 -32.93
N GLU A 60 -2.25 -3.63 -33.77
CA GLU A 60 -2.77 -2.25 -33.71
C GLU A 60 -4.28 -2.23 -33.86
N GLN A 61 -4.80 -2.87 -34.92
CA GLN A 61 -6.24 -2.97 -35.16
C GLN A 61 -6.96 -3.73 -34.03
N TRP A 62 -6.32 -4.73 -33.44
CA TRP A 62 -6.87 -5.41 -32.28
C TRP A 62 -7.03 -4.43 -31.11
N ILE A 63 -6.02 -3.63 -30.77
CA ILE A 63 -6.13 -2.61 -29.71
C ILE A 63 -7.17 -1.53 -30.05
N GLU A 64 -7.18 -1.02 -31.28
CA GLU A 64 -8.19 -0.04 -31.74
C GLU A 64 -9.63 -0.57 -31.57
N ASN A 65 -9.86 -1.85 -31.88
CA ASN A 65 -11.16 -2.49 -31.69
C ASN A 65 -11.52 -2.63 -30.21
N PHE A 66 -10.54 -2.92 -29.34
CA PHE A 66 -10.74 -3.02 -27.89
C PHE A 66 -11.13 -1.67 -27.29
N GLU A 67 -10.44 -0.60 -27.69
CA GLU A 67 -10.74 0.76 -27.26
C GLU A 67 -12.12 1.22 -27.76
N ALA A 68 -12.47 0.90 -29.01
CA ALA A 68 -13.79 1.19 -29.57
C ALA A 68 -14.93 0.39 -28.90
N ASP A 69 -14.59 -0.64 -28.11
CA ASP A 69 -15.51 -1.44 -27.31
C ASP A 69 -15.53 -1.01 -25.83
N GLY A 70 -14.78 0.05 -25.46
CA GLY A 70 -14.72 0.59 -24.10
C GLY A 70 -13.73 -0.13 -23.16
N VAL A 71 -12.85 -0.97 -23.71
CA VAL A 71 -11.85 -1.71 -22.94
C VAL A 71 -10.56 -0.89 -22.83
N GLU A 72 -10.18 -0.54 -21.60
CA GLU A 72 -8.99 0.23 -21.27
C GLU A 72 -7.73 -0.65 -21.24
N ARG A 73 -7.87 -1.86 -20.69
CA ARG A 73 -6.78 -2.83 -20.48
C ARG A 73 -7.25 -4.24 -20.75
N VAL A 74 -6.34 -5.08 -21.22
CA VAL A 74 -6.58 -6.50 -21.48
C VAL A 74 -5.48 -7.37 -20.89
N VAL A 75 -5.88 -8.47 -20.25
CA VAL A 75 -4.99 -9.55 -19.86
C VAL A 75 -4.93 -10.58 -20.98
N PHE A 76 -3.79 -10.61 -21.67
CA PHE A 76 -3.49 -11.59 -22.70
C PHE A 76 -3.00 -12.89 -22.04
N THR A 77 -3.94 -13.82 -21.83
CA THR A 77 -3.63 -15.16 -21.34
C THR A 77 -3.03 -16.04 -22.44
N GLY A 78 -1.75 -16.39 -22.27
CA GLY A 78 -1.02 -17.28 -23.16
C GLY A 78 -1.64 -18.68 -23.23
N ARG A 79 -1.13 -19.49 -24.15
CA ARG A 79 -1.62 -20.84 -24.37
C ARG A 79 -0.50 -21.77 -24.83
N GLN A 80 0.00 -22.58 -23.89
CA GLN A 80 0.89 -23.70 -24.18
C GLN A 80 0.14 -24.99 -23.86
N SER A 81 -0.18 -25.74 -24.90
CA SER A 81 -1.02 -26.92 -24.93
C SER A 81 -0.32 -28.09 -25.63
N GLU A 82 1.02 -28.06 -25.78
CA GLU A 82 1.82 -29.16 -26.31
C GLU A 82 1.42 -30.49 -25.64
N GLY A 83 0.82 -31.40 -26.42
CA GLY A 83 0.36 -32.70 -25.92
C GLY A 83 -1.03 -32.74 -25.27
N THR A 84 -1.78 -31.63 -25.22
CA THR A 84 -3.17 -31.58 -24.69
C THR A 84 -4.22 -31.26 -25.77
N THR A 85 -4.14 -30.12 -26.48
CA THR A 85 -5.21 -29.68 -27.40
C THR A 85 -4.80 -29.13 -28.77
N GLY A 86 -3.50 -28.97 -29.08
CA GLY A 86 -3.04 -28.58 -30.43
C GLY A 86 -1.89 -27.57 -30.47
N HIS A 87 -1.88 -26.72 -31.51
CA HIS A 87 -0.86 -25.71 -31.80
C HIS A 87 -0.74 -24.64 -30.72
N ASP A 88 0.51 -24.29 -30.40
CA ASP A 88 0.85 -23.41 -29.28
C ASP A 88 1.09 -21.97 -29.70
N VAL A 89 0.81 -21.06 -28.77
CA VAL A 89 1.25 -19.66 -28.83
C VAL A 89 2.37 -19.50 -27.81
N THR A 90 3.53 -19.05 -28.29
CA THR A 90 4.73 -18.95 -27.46
C THR A 90 4.59 -17.83 -26.42
N ASN A 91 5.23 -18.01 -25.26
CA ASN A 91 5.24 -16.97 -24.23
C ASN A 91 6.01 -15.72 -24.69
N GLU A 92 6.95 -15.88 -25.62
CA GLU A 92 7.66 -14.80 -26.29
C GLU A 92 6.71 -13.92 -27.12
N TYR A 93 5.72 -14.51 -27.78
CA TYR A 93 4.72 -13.73 -28.52
C TYR A 93 3.84 -12.91 -27.58
N VAL A 94 3.40 -13.50 -26.47
CA VAL A 94 2.63 -12.79 -25.43
C VAL A 94 3.46 -11.64 -24.86
N ALA A 95 4.72 -11.89 -24.51
CA ALA A 95 5.63 -10.90 -23.95
C ALA A 95 5.91 -9.76 -24.93
N LYS A 96 6.21 -10.06 -26.20
CA LYS A 96 6.41 -9.04 -27.24
C LYS A 96 5.16 -8.19 -27.44
N THR A 97 3.98 -8.78 -27.36
CA THR A 97 2.72 -8.03 -27.46
C THR A 97 2.53 -7.10 -26.27
N ALA A 98 2.75 -7.58 -25.04
CA ALA A 98 2.66 -6.76 -23.83
C ALA A 98 3.68 -5.60 -23.83
N GLN A 99 4.91 -5.85 -24.27
CA GLN A 99 5.96 -4.84 -24.40
C GLN A 99 5.65 -3.79 -25.48
N ARG A 100 4.96 -4.18 -26.56
CA ARG A 100 4.56 -3.27 -27.64
C ARG A 100 3.45 -2.31 -27.21
N PHE A 101 2.59 -2.71 -26.27
CA PHE A 101 1.46 -1.90 -25.78
C PHE A 101 1.50 -1.78 -24.25
N PRO A 102 2.54 -1.12 -23.69
CA PRO A 102 2.68 -0.98 -22.25
C PRO A 102 1.49 -0.23 -21.66
N GLY A 103 0.99 -0.70 -20.52
CA GLY A 103 -0.18 -0.12 -19.86
C GLY A 103 -1.53 -0.49 -20.47
N LYS A 104 -1.58 -1.11 -21.65
CA LYS A 104 -2.82 -1.63 -22.27
C LYS A 104 -2.91 -3.15 -22.25
N VAL A 105 -1.79 -3.84 -22.48
CA VAL A 105 -1.74 -5.31 -22.52
C VAL A 105 -0.91 -5.83 -21.36
N ILE A 106 -1.52 -6.67 -20.52
CA ILE A 106 -0.85 -7.42 -19.45
C ILE A 106 -0.71 -8.87 -19.90
N GLY A 107 0.51 -9.35 -20.08
CA GLY A 107 0.76 -10.71 -20.56
C GLY A 107 0.78 -11.75 -19.44
N PHE A 108 0.05 -12.84 -19.59
CA PHE A 108 0.09 -14.03 -18.73
C PHE A 108 0.66 -15.21 -19.50
N ALA A 109 1.53 -16.00 -18.87
CA ALA A 109 2.20 -17.13 -19.51
C ALA A 109 1.27 -18.33 -19.66
N GLY A 110 1.20 -18.91 -20.85
CA GLY A 110 0.63 -20.25 -21.02
C GLY A 110 1.61 -21.29 -20.50
N ILE A 111 1.17 -22.18 -19.62
CA ILE A 111 2.01 -23.26 -19.08
C ILE A 111 1.26 -24.58 -19.21
N ASN A 112 1.89 -25.56 -19.86
CA ASN A 112 1.46 -26.95 -19.72
C ASN A 112 1.99 -27.47 -18.37
N PRO A 113 1.14 -27.75 -17.37
CA PRO A 113 1.62 -28.14 -16.05
C PRO A 113 2.08 -29.61 -15.97
N LEU A 114 1.89 -30.40 -17.02
CA LEU A 114 2.18 -31.85 -17.03
C LEU A 114 3.61 -32.19 -17.44
N GLN A 115 4.47 -31.20 -17.69
CA GLN A 115 5.87 -31.40 -18.10
C GLN A 115 6.87 -31.41 -16.91
N GLY A 116 6.36 -31.46 -15.68
CA GLY A 116 7.18 -31.53 -14.46
C GLY A 116 8.08 -30.29 -14.29
N MET A 117 9.36 -30.50 -14.01
CA MET A 117 10.30 -29.39 -13.77
C MET A 117 10.53 -28.47 -14.98
N ARG A 118 10.19 -28.91 -16.21
CA ARG A 118 10.20 -28.01 -17.36
C ARG A 118 9.15 -26.90 -17.20
N SER A 119 7.95 -27.26 -16.74
CA SER A 119 6.87 -26.30 -16.45
C SER A 119 7.32 -25.29 -15.39
N VAL A 120 7.97 -25.75 -14.32
CA VAL A 120 8.48 -24.87 -13.24
C VAL A 120 9.51 -23.86 -13.75
N ARG A 121 10.47 -24.31 -14.58
CA ARG A 121 11.46 -23.41 -15.20
C ARG A 121 10.83 -22.47 -16.23
N ALA A 122 9.82 -22.93 -16.94
CA ALA A 122 9.08 -22.10 -17.89
C ALA A 122 8.31 -20.98 -17.17
N VAL A 123 7.70 -21.25 -16.01
CA VAL A 123 7.11 -20.22 -15.15
C VAL A 123 8.17 -19.20 -14.75
N GLU A 124 9.29 -19.65 -14.18
CA GLU A 124 10.35 -18.74 -13.72
C GLU A 124 10.90 -17.88 -14.87
N HIS A 125 11.14 -18.47 -16.03
CA HIS A 125 11.58 -17.75 -17.22
C HIS A 125 10.55 -16.72 -17.68
N ALA A 126 9.28 -17.11 -17.77
CA ALA A 126 8.21 -16.23 -18.19
C ALA A 126 8.06 -15.00 -17.28
N ILE A 127 8.15 -15.18 -15.97
CA ILE A 127 7.99 -14.10 -15.00
C ILE A 127 9.28 -13.25 -14.89
N LYS A 128 10.44 -13.87 -14.66
CA LYS A 128 11.69 -13.16 -14.37
C LYS A 128 12.41 -12.63 -15.61
N VAL A 129 12.26 -13.29 -16.77
CA VAL A 129 12.99 -12.94 -18.00
C VAL A 129 12.08 -12.25 -19.00
N LEU A 130 10.88 -12.77 -19.24
CA LEU A 130 9.95 -12.18 -20.21
C LEU A 130 9.08 -11.06 -19.62
N GLY A 131 9.03 -10.94 -18.30
CA GLY A 131 8.29 -9.89 -17.60
C GLY A 131 6.76 -10.11 -17.57
N LEU A 132 6.29 -11.32 -17.84
CA LEU A 132 4.88 -11.69 -17.75
C LEU A 132 4.41 -11.63 -16.29
N LYS A 133 3.11 -11.40 -16.08
CA LYS A 133 2.53 -11.01 -14.79
C LYS A 133 1.64 -12.07 -14.14
N GLY A 134 1.53 -13.24 -14.76
CA GLY A 134 0.69 -14.32 -14.28
C GLY A 134 0.87 -15.57 -15.13
N VAL A 135 0.23 -16.65 -14.72
CA VAL A 135 0.28 -17.95 -15.38
C VAL A 135 -1.14 -18.41 -15.70
N SER A 136 -1.33 -19.12 -16.81
CA SER A 136 -2.57 -19.81 -17.14
C SER A 136 -2.31 -21.28 -17.44
N VAL A 137 -3.10 -22.16 -16.84
CA VAL A 137 -3.02 -23.63 -16.98
C VAL A 137 -4.36 -24.22 -17.38
N ASP A 138 -4.30 -25.31 -18.16
CA ASP A 138 -5.49 -26.03 -18.66
C ASP A 138 -5.51 -27.49 -18.15
N PRO A 139 -5.92 -27.73 -16.89
CA PRO A 139 -6.07 -29.08 -16.36
C PRO A 139 -7.11 -29.90 -17.12
N TYR A 140 -8.20 -29.27 -17.56
CA TYR A 140 -9.30 -29.92 -18.28
C TYR A 140 -8.81 -30.55 -19.60
N GLY A 141 -8.08 -29.78 -20.42
CA GLY A 141 -7.40 -30.27 -21.61
C GLY A 141 -6.30 -31.28 -21.31
N GLY A 142 -5.65 -31.16 -20.15
CA GLY A 142 -4.67 -32.12 -19.61
C GLY A 142 -5.26 -33.42 -19.07
N LEU A 143 -6.59 -33.59 -19.10
CA LEU A 143 -7.31 -34.76 -18.58
C LEU A 143 -7.06 -35.04 -17.09
N VAL A 144 -6.92 -33.97 -16.30
CA VAL A 144 -6.69 -34.02 -14.85
C VAL A 144 -7.55 -32.98 -14.14
N ALA A 145 -7.79 -33.17 -12.84
CA ALA A 145 -8.41 -32.14 -12.01
C ALA A 145 -7.37 -31.09 -11.59
N ALA A 146 -7.84 -29.90 -11.16
CA ALA A 146 -6.96 -28.82 -10.72
C ALA A 146 -6.07 -29.21 -9.53
N ASN A 147 -6.53 -30.12 -8.66
CA ASN A 147 -5.79 -30.60 -7.50
C ASN A 147 -4.86 -31.80 -7.80
N ASP A 148 -4.65 -32.16 -9.07
CA ASP A 148 -3.71 -33.24 -9.40
C ASP A 148 -2.28 -32.85 -8.95
N ARG A 149 -1.63 -33.74 -8.20
CA ARG A 149 -0.29 -33.52 -7.62
C ARG A 149 0.77 -33.04 -8.62
N ARG A 150 0.60 -33.33 -9.92
CA ARG A 150 1.51 -32.90 -10.98
C ARG A 150 1.48 -31.39 -11.21
N LEU A 151 0.40 -30.71 -10.84
CA LEU A 151 0.21 -29.26 -11.00
C LEU A 151 0.81 -28.47 -9.83
N TYR A 152 0.97 -29.10 -8.66
CA TYR A 152 1.42 -28.44 -7.43
C TYR A 152 2.79 -27.77 -7.55
N PRO A 153 3.80 -28.34 -8.25
CA PRO A 153 5.06 -27.63 -8.47
C PRO A 153 4.91 -26.29 -9.21
N VAL A 154 3.93 -26.18 -10.12
CA VAL A 154 3.63 -24.92 -10.80
C VAL A 154 2.96 -23.95 -9.82
N TYR A 155 1.99 -24.39 -9.03
CA TYR A 155 1.33 -23.57 -8.02
C TYR A 155 2.29 -23.05 -6.96
N ALA A 156 3.13 -23.91 -6.41
CA ALA A 156 4.17 -23.53 -5.45
C ALA A 156 5.14 -22.48 -6.05
N LYS A 157 5.52 -22.62 -7.33
CA LYS A 157 6.36 -21.63 -7.99
C LYS A 157 5.62 -20.31 -8.23
N CYS A 158 4.34 -20.33 -8.59
CA CYS A 158 3.54 -19.12 -8.71
C CYS A 158 3.38 -18.39 -7.36
N ALA A 159 3.17 -19.14 -6.27
CA ALA A 159 3.11 -18.63 -4.91
C ALA A 159 4.45 -17.98 -4.50
N GLU A 160 5.58 -18.67 -4.73
CA GLU A 160 6.93 -18.15 -4.46
C GLU A 160 7.22 -16.84 -5.23
N LEU A 161 6.76 -16.75 -6.47
CA LEU A 161 6.96 -15.56 -7.32
C LEU A 161 5.89 -14.49 -7.12
N ASP A 162 4.90 -14.75 -6.27
CA ASP A 162 3.73 -13.92 -6.02
C ASP A 162 3.03 -13.46 -7.31
N VAL A 163 2.69 -14.43 -8.16
CA VAL A 163 1.93 -14.22 -9.39
C VAL A 163 0.67 -15.09 -9.42
N PRO A 164 -0.44 -14.57 -9.98
CA PRO A 164 -1.69 -15.31 -10.03
C PRO A 164 -1.63 -16.48 -11.01
N VAL A 165 -2.45 -17.49 -10.75
CA VAL A 165 -2.73 -18.58 -11.68
C VAL A 165 -4.17 -18.55 -12.14
N VAL A 166 -4.37 -18.51 -13.45
CA VAL A 166 -5.65 -18.73 -14.11
C VAL A 166 -5.80 -20.22 -14.36
N ILE A 167 -6.84 -20.82 -13.81
CA ILE A 167 -7.11 -22.26 -13.92
C ILE A 167 -8.38 -22.45 -14.74
N THR A 168 -8.22 -23.15 -15.87
CA THR A 168 -9.38 -23.51 -16.69
C THR A 168 -10.26 -24.55 -16.00
N CYS A 169 -11.46 -24.11 -15.61
CA CYS A 169 -12.52 -24.92 -15.02
C CYS A 169 -13.73 -25.02 -15.96
N GLY A 170 -14.70 -25.86 -15.59
CA GLY A 170 -15.89 -26.10 -16.39
C GLY A 170 -15.65 -27.00 -17.60
N PRO A 171 -16.71 -27.49 -18.25
CA PRO A 171 -16.57 -28.33 -19.44
C PRO A 171 -16.18 -27.48 -20.64
N LEU A 172 -15.22 -27.92 -21.43
CA LEU A 172 -15.04 -27.47 -22.82
C LEU A 172 -15.62 -28.53 -23.77
N PRO A 173 -16.41 -28.15 -24.79
CA PRO A 173 -17.31 -29.08 -25.46
C PRO A 173 -16.65 -29.94 -26.57
N PHE A 174 -15.54 -30.61 -26.27
CA PHE A 174 -14.81 -31.51 -27.16
C PHE A 174 -14.64 -32.94 -26.58
N PRO A 175 -14.39 -33.96 -27.43
CA PRO A 175 -14.24 -35.34 -26.97
C PRO A 175 -12.98 -35.59 -26.12
N GLY A 176 -13.07 -36.44 -25.10
CA GLY A 176 -11.92 -36.90 -24.31
C GLY A 176 -12.03 -36.62 -22.81
N PRO A 177 -12.05 -35.34 -22.39
CA PRO A 177 -12.17 -34.98 -20.97
C PRO A 177 -13.48 -35.45 -20.35
N ARG A 178 -13.41 -35.82 -19.07
CA ARG A 178 -14.59 -36.06 -18.24
C ARG A 178 -14.98 -34.76 -17.56
N LEU A 179 -16.27 -34.59 -17.24
CA LEU A 179 -16.75 -33.42 -16.51
C LEU A 179 -15.94 -33.20 -15.21
N ALA A 180 -15.61 -34.29 -14.50
CA ALA A 180 -14.80 -34.25 -13.28
C ALA A 180 -13.42 -33.56 -13.42
N HIS A 181 -12.85 -33.46 -14.62
CA HIS A 181 -11.57 -32.73 -14.82
C HIS A 181 -11.73 -31.21 -14.70
N GLY A 182 -12.93 -30.69 -14.89
CA GLY A 182 -13.23 -29.25 -14.78
C GLY A 182 -13.91 -28.87 -13.46
N ASP A 183 -14.01 -29.81 -12.52
CA ASP A 183 -14.73 -29.67 -11.26
C ASP A 183 -14.07 -28.64 -10.34
N VAL A 184 -14.82 -27.59 -10.01
CA VAL A 184 -14.31 -26.48 -9.19
C VAL A 184 -14.03 -26.88 -7.75
N ARG A 185 -14.56 -27.99 -7.24
CA ARG A 185 -14.26 -28.44 -5.87
C ARG A 185 -12.78 -28.76 -5.69
N ALA A 186 -12.09 -29.14 -6.76
CA ALA A 186 -10.64 -29.29 -6.75
C ALA A 186 -9.90 -27.96 -6.52
N ILE A 187 -10.54 -26.81 -6.77
CA ILE A 187 -9.96 -25.49 -6.45
C ILE A 187 -9.96 -25.26 -4.93
N ASP A 188 -10.95 -25.78 -4.20
CA ASP A 188 -11.00 -25.66 -2.73
C ASP A 188 -9.75 -26.28 -2.09
N ASP A 189 -9.34 -27.46 -2.56
CA ASP A 189 -8.11 -28.13 -2.09
C ASP A 189 -6.87 -27.27 -2.37
N VAL A 190 -6.74 -26.74 -3.60
CA VAL A 190 -5.60 -25.91 -4.00
C VAL A 190 -5.56 -24.61 -3.20
N ALA A 191 -6.71 -23.97 -2.95
CA ALA A 191 -6.79 -22.76 -2.15
C ALA A 191 -6.44 -23.01 -0.67
N CYS A 192 -6.82 -24.17 -0.11
CA CYS A 192 -6.43 -24.58 1.24
C CYS A 192 -4.93 -24.81 1.35
N ASP A 193 -4.33 -25.47 0.34
CA ASP A 193 -2.91 -25.82 0.34
C ASP A 193 -2.01 -24.61 0.03
N PHE A 194 -2.52 -23.61 -0.71
CA PHE A 194 -1.80 -22.41 -1.10
C PHE A 194 -2.60 -21.13 -0.79
N PRO A 195 -2.79 -20.74 0.48
CA PRO A 195 -3.59 -19.57 0.87
C PRO A 195 -3.00 -18.24 0.36
N GLU A 196 -1.71 -18.22 0.04
CA GLU A 196 -0.99 -17.07 -0.51
C GLU A 196 -1.08 -16.97 -2.05
N LEU A 197 -1.42 -18.07 -2.74
CA LEU A 197 -1.55 -18.08 -4.20
C LEU A 197 -2.87 -17.44 -4.63
N THR A 198 -2.80 -16.40 -5.46
CA THR A 198 -4.01 -15.88 -6.11
C THR A 198 -4.46 -16.83 -7.22
N ILE A 199 -5.70 -17.33 -7.12
CA ILE A 199 -6.30 -18.26 -8.06
C ILE A 199 -7.44 -17.57 -8.80
N ILE A 200 -7.51 -17.74 -10.12
CA ILE A 200 -8.58 -17.20 -10.95
C ILE A 200 -9.25 -18.38 -11.65
N VAL A 201 -10.51 -18.62 -11.29
CA VAL A 201 -11.34 -19.69 -11.85
C VAL A 201 -11.95 -19.20 -13.16
N ASP A 202 -11.58 -19.84 -14.27
CA ASP A 202 -12.18 -19.53 -15.56
C ASP A 202 -13.63 -20.01 -15.65
N HIS A 203 -14.35 -19.39 -16.58
CA HIS A 203 -15.61 -19.84 -17.15
C HIS A 203 -16.77 -19.86 -16.15
N PHE A 204 -16.77 -18.93 -15.18
CA PHE A 204 -17.72 -18.94 -14.05
C PHE A 204 -17.74 -20.26 -13.26
N GLY A 205 -16.77 -21.16 -13.45
CA GLY A 205 -16.82 -22.48 -12.85
C GLY A 205 -18.07 -23.31 -13.21
N TRP A 206 -18.79 -22.96 -14.29
CA TRP A 206 -20.03 -23.61 -14.66
C TRP A 206 -19.79 -25.11 -14.99
N PRO A 207 -20.67 -26.06 -14.59
CA PRO A 207 -21.99 -25.88 -13.99
C PRO A 207 -22.04 -25.77 -12.46
N TRP A 208 -20.91 -25.76 -11.75
CA TRP A 208 -20.84 -25.72 -10.29
C TRP A 208 -20.95 -24.30 -9.74
N VAL A 209 -22.03 -23.60 -10.10
CA VAL A 209 -22.22 -22.18 -9.79
C VAL A 209 -22.18 -21.91 -8.28
N THR A 210 -22.94 -22.67 -7.51
CA THR A 210 -23.04 -22.51 -6.05
C THR A 210 -21.73 -22.81 -5.34
N GLU A 211 -21.01 -23.84 -5.76
CA GLU A 211 -19.73 -24.23 -5.21
C GLU A 211 -18.66 -23.19 -5.56
N THR A 212 -18.68 -22.65 -6.78
CA THR A 212 -17.75 -21.59 -7.19
C THR A 212 -17.93 -20.34 -6.31
N ILE A 213 -19.18 -19.93 -6.05
CA ILE A 213 -19.50 -18.82 -5.14
C ILE A 213 -19.04 -19.13 -3.71
N ALA A 214 -19.32 -20.33 -3.21
CA ALA A 214 -18.95 -20.74 -1.85
C ALA A 214 -17.43 -20.77 -1.64
N ILE A 215 -16.66 -21.21 -2.65
CA ILE A 215 -15.20 -21.22 -2.61
C ILE A 215 -14.67 -19.79 -2.57
N ALA A 216 -15.15 -18.89 -3.43
CA ALA A 216 -14.72 -17.48 -3.43
C ALA A 216 -15.15 -16.71 -2.17
N PHE A 217 -16.26 -17.11 -1.54
CA PHE A 217 -16.69 -16.59 -0.25
C PHE A 217 -15.76 -17.05 0.88
N ARG A 218 -15.35 -18.32 0.85
CA ARG A 218 -14.49 -18.93 1.87
C ARG A 218 -13.03 -18.45 1.78
N HIS A 219 -12.53 -18.25 0.56
CA HIS A 219 -11.12 -18.03 0.29
C HIS A 219 -10.88 -16.67 -0.36
N GLU A 220 -10.23 -15.76 0.38
CA GLU A 220 -9.95 -14.41 -0.11
C GLU A 220 -9.04 -14.37 -1.35
N ASN A 221 -8.26 -15.43 -1.56
CA ASN A 221 -7.33 -15.57 -2.69
C ASN A 221 -7.96 -16.17 -3.96
N VAL A 222 -9.28 -16.46 -3.98
CA VAL A 222 -9.97 -17.03 -5.14
C VAL A 222 -10.87 -16.01 -5.84
N PHE A 223 -10.56 -15.74 -7.11
CA PHE A 223 -11.33 -14.89 -8.01
C PHE A 223 -12.03 -15.72 -9.10
N ILE A 224 -13.07 -15.15 -9.70
CA ILE A 224 -13.91 -15.81 -10.71
C ILE A 224 -13.93 -14.93 -11.95
N ASP A 225 -13.63 -15.50 -13.12
CA ASP A 225 -13.77 -14.80 -14.39
C ASP A 225 -15.15 -15.04 -15.03
N THR A 226 -15.67 -14.07 -15.78
CA THR A 226 -17.01 -14.14 -16.43
C THR A 226 -17.02 -14.88 -17.76
N SER A 227 -15.94 -15.53 -18.14
CA SER A 227 -15.74 -15.93 -19.53
C SER A 227 -16.66 -17.06 -19.97
N LEU A 228 -16.92 -17.17 -21.28
CA LEU A 228 -17.75 -18.18 -21.98
C LEU A 228 -19.22 -18.34 -21.54
N TYR A 229 -19.51 -18.55 -20.26
CA TYR A 229 -20.76 -19.12 -19.75
C TYR A 229 -21.66 -18.12 -19.01
N SER A 230 -21.40 -16.83 -19.13
CA SER A 230 -22.20 -15.75 -18.52
C SER A 230 -23.67 -15.68 -18.95
N HIS A 231 -24.08 -16.45 -19.94
CA HIS A 231 -25.44 -16.53 -20.46
C HIS A 231 -26.13 -17.88 -20.19
N LEU A 232 -25.45 -18.82 -19.51
CA LEU A 232 -25.98 -20.14 -19.19
C LEU A 232 -26.79 -20.12 -17.88
N PRO A 233 -27.62 -21.14 -17.62
CA PRO A 233 -28.41 -21.23 -16.39
C PRO A 233 -27.54 -21.13 -15.14
N GLY A 234 -28.03 -20.37 -14.16
CA GLY A 234 -27.34 -20.09 -12.90
C GLY A 234 -26.49 -18.82 -12.89
N ALA A 235 -26.18 -18.22 -14.06
CA ALA A 235 -25.32 -17.03 -14.13
C ALA A 235 -25.82 -15.84 -13.27
N SER A 236 -27.13 -15.70 -13.05
CA SER A 236 -27.70 -14.64 -12.19
C SER A 236 -27.25 -14.74 -10.74
N LEU A 237 -26.92 -15.93 -10.24
CA LEU A 237 -26.46 -16.13 -8.85
C LEU A 237 -25.11 -15.46 -8.61
N PHE A 238 -24.25 -15.33 -9.62
CA PHE A 238 -23.01 -14.57 -9.51
C PHE A 238 -23.28 -13.08 -9.28
N ALA A 239 -24.33 -12.54 -9.88
CA ALA A 239 -24.73 -11.16 -9.65
C ALA A 239 -25.29 -10.96 -8.24
N GLU A 240 -26.15 -11.85 -7.77
CA GLU A 240 -26.64 -11.83 -6.39
C GLU A 240 -25.49 -11.90 -5.37
N ALA A 241 -24.50 -12.75 -5.62
CA ALA A 241 -23.33 -12.91 -4.77
C ALA A 241 -22.38 -11.69 -4.81
N ALA A 242 -22.13 -11.11 -5.98
CA ALA A 242 -21.33 -9.88 -6.12
C ALA A 242 -22.03 -8.66 -5.51
N ASN A 243 -23.36 -8.63 -5.50
CA ASN A 243 -24.11 -7.58 -4.80
C ASN A 243 -23.99 -7.68 -3.27
N THR A 244 -23.52 -8.80 -2.73
CA THR A 244 -23.61 -9.11 -1.30
C THR A 244 -22.31 -9.69 -0.73
N ILE A 245 -22.10 -11.00 -0.88
CA ILE A 245 -21.13 -11.78 -0.10
C ILE A 245 -19.73 -11.86 -0.72
N ILE A 246 -19.58 -11.57 -2.01
CA ILE A 246 -18.28 -11.60 -2.73
C ILE A 246 -18.10 -10.40 -3.69
N PRO A 247 -18.30 -9.15 -3.22
CA PRO A 247 -18.36 -7.97 -4.08
C PRO A 247 -17.08 -7.67 -4.87
N ASP A 248 -15.95 -8.20 -4.41
CA ASP A 248 -14.61 -7.93 -4.90
C ASP A 248 -13.93 -9.16 -5.53
N ARG A 249 -14.70 -10.22 -5.84
CA ARG A 249 -14.15 -11.51 -6.31
C ARG A 249 -14.42 -11.84 -7.77
N ILE A 250 -15.28 -11.10 -8.47
CA ILE A 250 -15.65 -11.38 -9.87
C ILE A 250 -14.95 -10.40 -10.82
N LEU A 251 -14.34 -10.94 -11.87
CA LEU A 251 -13.57 -10.23 -12.89
C LEU A 251 -14.23 -10.37 -14.26
N PHE A 252 -14.43 -9.26 -14.97
CA PHE A 252 -14.88 -9.31 -16.35
C PHE A 252 -13.83 -9.97 -17.25
N ALA A 253 -14.28 -10.92 -18.07
CA ALA A 253 -13.46 -11.68 -19.00
C ALA A 253 -14.30 -12.08 -20.22
N SER A 254 -13.87 -11.70 -21.43
CA SER A 254 -14.64 -11.99 -22.65
C SER A 254 -14.37 -13.39 -23.20
N CYS A 255 -13.13 -13.89 -23.08
CA CYS A 255 -12.58 -15.00 -23.86
C CYS A 255 -12.61 -14.75 -25.38
N PHE A 256 -12.45 -13.50 -25.83
CA PHE A 256 -12.15 -13.21 -27.23
C PHE A 256 -10.89 -13.99 -27.67
N PRO A 257 -10.85 -14.61 -28.86
CA PRO A 257 -11.79 -14.47 -29.99
C PRO A 257 -12.98 -15.43 -30.00
N VAL A 258 -13.22 -16.21 -28.94
CA VAL A 258 -14.38 -17.12 -28.86
C VAL A 258 -15.66 -16.33 -28.67
N VAL A 259 -15.69 -15.33 -27.79
CA VAL A 259 -16.86 -14.43 -27.65
C VAL A 259 -16.43 -13.02 -28.05
N PRO A 260 -17.14 -12.35 -28.97
CA PRO A 260 -16.90 -10.94 -29.25
C PRO A 260 -17.00 -10.09 -27.96
N VAL A 261 -16.09 -9.15 -27.77
CA VAL A 261 -15.97 -8.34 -26.54
C VAL A 261 -17.29 -7.62 -26.24
N LYS A 262 -17.83 -6.86 -27.21
CA LYS A 262 -19.17 -6.24 -27.11
C LYS A 262 -20.28 -7.21 -26.68
N THR A 263 -20.26 -8.44 -27.19
CA THR A 263 -21.25 -9.46 -26.80
C THR A 263 -21.05 -9.92 -25.36
N ALA A 264 -19.81 -10.10 -24.93
CA ALA A 264 -19.49 -10.46 -23.54
C ALA A 264 -19.90 -9.36 -22.56
N ILE A 265 -19.59 -8.09 -22.86
CA ILE A 265 -20.01 -6.92 -22.06
C ILE A 265 -21.54 -6.93 -21.95
N ALA A 266 -22.26 -7.02 -23.07
CA ALA A 266 -23.71 -7.01 -23.07
C ALA A 266 -24.32 -8.17 -22.25
N ARG A 267 -23.73 -9.37 -22.30
CA ARG A 267 -24.18 -10.52 -21.50
C ARG A 267 -24.00 -10.26 -20.01
N VAL A 268 -22.81 -9.82 -19.58
CA VAL A 268 -22.54 -9.54 -18.17
C VAL A 268 -23.39 -8.37 -17.66
N SER A 269 -23.51 -7.29 -18.43
CA SER A 269 -24.35 -6.14 -18.08
C SER A 269 -25.85 -6.44 -18.03
N SER A 270 -26.30 -7.55 -18.63
CA SER A 270 -27.71 -7.99 -18.57
C SER A 270 -28.06 -8.78 -17.30
N LEU A 271 -27.05 -9.22 -16.53
CA LEU A 271 -27.25 -9.89 -15.26
C LEU A 271 -27.67 -8.87 -14.17
N PRO A 272 -28.38 -9.31 -13.11
CA PRO A 272 -28.98 -8.40 -12.11
C PRO A 272 -27.96 -7.85 -11.09
N PHE A 273 -26.85 -7.27 -11.57
CA PHE A 273 -25.90 -6.53 -10.73
C PHE A 273 -26.49 -5.17 -10.31
N THR A 274 -26.16 -4.69 -9.10
CA THR A 274 -26.33 -3.26 -8.81
C THR A 274 -25.36 -2.43 -9.67
N PRO A 275 -25.62 -1.13 -9.88
CA PRO A 275 -24.69 -0.28 -10.61
C PRO A 275 -23.26 -0.32 -10.06
N GLU A 276 -23.10 -0.36 -8.72
CA GLU A 276 -21.81 -0.43 -8.05
C GLU A 276 -21.14 -1.79 -8.24
N ALA A 277 -21.89 -2.89 -8.14
CA ALA A 277 -21.34 -4.22 -8.37
C ALA A 277 -20.94 -4.42 -9.84
N LEU A 278 -21.72 -3.90 -10.79
CA LEU A 278 -21.38 -3.96 -12.21
C LEU A 278 -20.11 -3.19 -12.52
N GLU A 279 -19.94 -1.98 -11.97
CA GLU A 279 -18.70 -1.19 -12.10
C GLU A 279 -17.50 -1.98 -11.56
N ARG A 280 -17.65 -2.61 -10.39
CA ARG A 280 -16.59 -3.44 -9.79
C ARG A 280 -16.19 -4.62 -10.66
N VAL A 281 -17.19 -5.34 -11.19
CA VAL A 281 -16.97 -6.50 -12.06
C VAL A 281 -16.28 -6.09 -13.36
N LEU A 282 -16.70 -4.98 -13.97
CA LEU A 282 -16.15 -4.50 -15.23
C LEU A 282 -14.77 -3.87 -15.10
N HIS A 283 -14.44 -3.25 -13.96
CA HIS A 283 -13.22 -2.45 -13.80
C HIS A 283 -12.53 -2.60 -12.45
N THR A 284 -13.14 -2.11 -11.36
CA THR A 284 -12.45 -1.90 -10.08
C THR A 284 -11.80 -3.17 -9.51
N ASN A 285 -12.44 -4.33 -9.63
CA ASN A 285 -11.89 -5.59 -9.11
C ASN A 285 -10.60 -5.99 -9.86
N ALA A 286 -10.62 -5.87 -11.19
CA ALA A 286 -9.46 -6.15 -12.03
C ALA A 286 -8.34 -5.13 -11.81
N GLU A 287 -8.67 -3.84 -11.66
CA GLU A 287 -7.73 -2.77 -11.32
C GLU A 287 -7.00 -3.09 -10.00
N ASN A 288 -7.75 -3.40 -8.95
CA ASN A 288 -7.20 -3.72 -7.62
C ASN A 288 -6.30 -4.95 -7.68
N LEU A 289 -6.73 -5.99 -8.38
CA LEU A 289 -5.94 -7.21 -8.53
C LEU A 289 -4.64 -6.93 -9.30
N LEU A 290 -4.69 -6.21 -10.42
CA LEU A 290 -3.51 -5.85 -11.21
C LEU A 290 -2.55 -4.93 -10.44
N ARG A 291 -3.05 -4.04 -9.58
CA ARG A 291 -2.20 -3.22 -8.69
C ARG A 291 -1.44 -4.09 -7.69
N LYS A 292 -2.10 -5.08 -7.07
CA LYS A 292 -1.47 -6.07 -6.18
C LYS A 292 -0.34 -6.82 -6.90
N ILE A 293 -0.61 -7.29 -8.13
CA ILE A 293 0.36 -8.03 -8.95
C ILE A 293 1.59 -7.17 -9.29
N HIS A 294 1.40 -5.88 -9.61
CA HIS A 294 2.52 -5.00 -9.96
C HIS A 294 3.44 -4.66 -8.79
N ALA A 295 2.93 -4.68 -7.56
CA ALA A 295 3.73 -4.44 -6.36
C ALA A 295 4.46 -5.71 -5.85
N GLY A 296 4.30 -6.85 -6.54
CA GLY A 296 4.68 -8.16 -5.99
C GLY A 296 4.05 -8.36 -4.62
N GLY A 297 2.75 -8.00 -4.51
CA GLY A 297 1.87 -8.20 -3.36
C GLY A 297 2.20 -7.38 -2.12
N ARG A 298 3.36 -6.72 -2.08
CA ARG A 298 3.85 -5.93 -0.96
C ARG A 298 3.26 -4.53 -1.01
N VAL A 299 2.93 -4.00 0.17
CA VAL A 299 2.42 -2.64 0.33
C VAL A 299 3.34 -1.91 1.28
N GLY A 300 3.94 -0.82 0.81
CA GLY A 300 4.67 0.10 1.67
C GLY A 300 3.71 1.01 2.41
N ILE A 301 3.97 1.25 3.70
CA ILE A 301 3.15 2.13 4.52
C ILE A 301 3.87 3.44 4.86
N GLY A 302 3.09 4.51 4.93
CA GLY A 302 3.50 5.81 5.42
C GLY A 302 2.25 6.55 5.89
N TYR A 303 2.38 7.40 6.91
CA TYR A 303 1.24 8.16 7.44
C TYR A 303 1.66 9.53 7.94
N ALA A 304 0.68 10.42 7.97
CA ALA A 304 0.78 11.77 8.51
C ALA A 304 -0.37 12.00 9.49
N PHE A 305 -0.15 12.92 10.42
CA PHE A 305 -1.09 13.28 11.45
C PHE A 305 -1.47 14.77 11.35
N ASN A 306 -2.75 15.05 11.52
CA ASN A 306 -3.24 16.40 11.74
C ASN A 306 -4.51 16.35 12.61
N PHE A 307 -4.66 17.30 13.54
CA PHE A 307 -5.83 17.40 14.40
C PHE A 307 -7.12 17.73 13.63
N ALA A 308 -7.02 18.42 12.49
CA ALA A 308 -8.18 18.86 11.73
C ALA A 308 -8.41 18.00 10.48
N PHE A 309 -9.60 17.39 10.39
CA PHE A 309 -9.98 16.52 9.27
C PHE A 309 -9.77 17.14 7.89
N ARG A 310 -10.20 18.39 7.68
CA ARG A 310 -10.04 19.09 6.39
C ARG A 310 -8.58 19.32 6.02
N GLN A 311 -7.71 19.53 7.00
CA GLN A 311 -6.28 19.71 6.77
C GLN A 311 -5.63 18.36 6.44
N ALA A 312 -6.03 17.27 7.11
CA ALA A 312 -5.61 15.91 6.75
C ALA A 312 -6.05 15.54 5.33
N ALA A 313 -7.28 15.89 4.94
CA ALA A 313 -7.77 15.67 3.57
C ALA A 313 -6.95 16.44 2.52
N ALA A 314 -6.51 17.67 2.82
CA ALA A 314 -5.63 18.42 1.93
C ALA A 314 -4.26 17.74 1.77
N ILE A 315 -3.67 17.21 2.85
CA ILE A 315 -2.42 16.44 2.79
C ILE A 315 -2.61 15.19 1.92
N ARG A 316 -3.73 14.45 2.09
CA ARG A 316 -4.05 13.26 1.28
C ARG A 316 -4.05 13.56 -0.21
N LEU A 317 -4.70 14.64 -0.64
CA LEU A 317 -4.74 15.02 -2.07
C LEU A 317 -3.34 15.31 -2.63
N ILE A 318 -2.46 15.91 -1.83
CA ILE A 318 -1.05 16.11 -2.23
C ILE A 318 -0.32 14.76 -2.29
N VAL A 319 -0.56 13.84 -1.35
CA VAL A 319 0.01 12.48 -1.39
C VAL A 319 -0.39 11.77 -2.68
N GLU A 320 -1.65 11.85 -3.08
CA GLU A 320 -2.15 11.26 -4.33
C GLU A 320 -1.45 11.85 -5.57
N ASP A 321 -1.31 13.18 -5.62
CA ASP A 321 -0.61 13.89 -6.69
C ASP A 321 0.89 13.54 -6.78
N LEU A 322 1.55 13.35 -5.63
CA LEU A 322 2.96 12.94 -5.57
C LEU A 322 3.16 11.46 -5.89
N ALA A 323 2.20 10.60 -5.54
CA ALA A 323 2.29 9.16 -5.75
C ALA A 323 1.94 8.74 -7.19
N GLN A 324 1.03 9.44 -7.87
CA GLN A 324 0.57 9.10 -9.21
C GLN A 324 1.71 9.00 -10.25
N PRO A 325 2.70 9.91 -10.28
CA PRO A 325 3.85 9.80 -11.17
C PRO A 325 4.81 8.65 -10.85
N LEU A 326 4.63 7.95 -9.71
CA LEU A 326 5.47 6.83 -9.29
C LEU A 326 4.94 5.48 -9.76
N VAL A 327 3.69 5.42 -10.25
CA VAL A 327 3.10 4.18 -10.74
C VAL A 327 3.93 3.60 -11.88
N GLY A 328 4.31 2.33 -11.75
CA GLY A 328 5.15 1.62 -12.72
C GLY A 328 6.65 1.93 -12.65
N LYS A 329 7.10 2.83 -11.76
CA LYS A 329 8.52 3.09 -11.53
C LYS A 329 9.13 2.09 -10.55
N THR A 330 10.44 1.86 -10.69
CA THR A 330 11.18 1.02 -9.74
C THR A 330 11.33 1.71 -8.38
N ILE A 331 11.07 0.98 -7.30
CA ILE A 331 11.23 1.45 -5.91
C ILE A 331 12.69 1.57 -5.47
N ALA A 332 13.62 0.96 -6.23
CA ALA A 332 15.06 1.07 -5.96
C ALA A 332 15.54 2.54 -6.03
N ASP A 333 14.92 3.34 -6.89
CA ASP A 333 15.25 4.74 -7.13
C ASP A 333 14.58 5.71 -6.15
N ARG A 334 14.11 5.23 -4.98
CA ARG A 334 13.36 6.03 -3.98
C ARG A 334 13.97 7.40 -3.68
N ARG A 335 15.30 7.53 -3.63
CA ARG A 335 15.98 8.83 -3.42
C ARG A 335 15.84 9.79 -4.62
N ALA A 336 15.84 9.26 -5.84
CA ALA A 336 15.54 10.04 -7.04
C ALA A 336 14.06 10.45 -7.08
N HIS A 337 13.16 9.59 -6.61
CA HIS A 337 11.74 9.91 -6.46
C HIS A 337 11.51 11.01 -5.42
N ALA A 338 12.19 10.95 -4.27
CA ALA A 338 12.17 12.03 -3.29
C ALA A 338 12.62 13.38 -3.89
N LEU A 339 13.69 13.39 -4.67
CA LEU A 339 14.14 14.59 -5.39
C LEU A 339 13.14 15.07 -6.45
N ALA A 340 12.45 14.16 -7.13
CA ALA A 340 11.41 14.51 -8.10
C ALA A 340 10.18 15.14 -7.41
N MET A 341 9.72 14.54 -6.31
CA MET A 341 8.64 15.10 -5.48
C MET A 341 9.03 16.48 -4.95
N TRP A 342 10.25 16.63 -4.42
CA TRP A 342 10.79 17.92 -4.00
C TRP A 342 10.65 18.99 -5.09
N ARG A 343 11.02 18.67 -6.34
CA ARG A 343 10.92 19.59 -7.48
C ARG A 343 9.48 19.88 -7.88
N GLN A 344 8.60 18.89 -7.83
CA GLN A 344 7.16 19.05 -8.12
C GLN A 344 6.51 20.03 -7.15
N LEU A 345 6.91 20.01 -5.88
CA LEU A 345 6.37 20.88 -4.83
C LEU A 345 6.80 22.35 -4.91
N ASN A 346 7.73 22.72 -5.81
CA ASN A 346 8.31 24.07 -5.87
C ASN A 346 7.24 25.17 -5.87
N PHE A 347 6.19 25.04 -6.69
CA PHE A 347 5.17 26.09 -6.83
C PHE A 347 4.29 26.27 -5.57
N ILE A 348 4.04 25.18 -4.83
CA ILE A 348 3.20 25.20 -3.62
C ILE A 348 4.02 25.26 -2.32
N GLY A 349 5.34 25.34 -2.43
CA GLY A 349 6.29 25.37 -1.32
C GLY A 349 6.69 23.97 -0.84
N GLN A 350 7.87 23.91 -0.21
CA GLN A 350 8.51 22.68 0.29
C GLN A 350 8.48 22.59 1.82
N THR A 351 7.52 23.26 2.45
CA THR A 351 7.28 23.25 3.90
C THR A 351 5.80 22.99 4.16
N GLY A 352 5.40 22.84 5.42
CA GLY A 352 3.99 22.64 5.76
C GLY A 352 3.39 21.37 5.12
N PRO A 353 2.12 21.40 4.67
CA PRO A 353 1.42 20.24 4.10
C PRO A 353 2.18 19.54 2.96
N SER A 354 2.90 20.29 2.14
CA SER A 354 3.69 19.75 1.02
C SER A 354 4.80 18.82 1.50
N ALA A 355 5.57 19.24 2.50
CA ALA A 355 6.62 18.41 3.11
C ALA A 355 6.03 17.20 3.84
N MET A 356 4.88 17.38 4.50
CA MET A 356 4.16 16.28 5.16
C MET A 356 3.71 15.21 4.16
N ALA A 357 3.15 15.61 3.02
CA ALA A 357 2.76 14.68 1.97
C ALA A 357 3.98 13.95 1.36
N MET A 358 5.07 14.67 1.10
CA MET A 358 6.32 14.06 0.64
C MET A 358 6.84 13.02 1.64
N SER A 359 6.77 13.31 2.94
CA SER A 359 7.17 12.38 3.99
C SER A 359 6.38 11.08 3.96
N VAL A 360 5.07 11.14 3.73
CA VAL A 360 4.22 9.94 3.63
C VAL A 360 4.68 9.05 2.48
N VAL A 361 4.86 9.63 1.29
CA VAL A 361 5.26 8.87 0.10
C VAL A 361 6.68 8.32 0.25
N ASP A 362 7.63 9.14 0.73
CA ASP A 362 9.02 8.70 0.94
C ASP A 362 9.10 7.55 1.95
N THR A 363 8.34 7.62 3.04
CA THR A 363 8.26 6.53 4.04
C THR A 363 7.75 5.24 3.40
N ALA A 364 6.66 5.30 2.64
CA ALA A 364 6.10 4.13 1.97
C ALA A 364 7.08 3.51 0.95
N LEU A 365 7.84 4.33 0.22
CA LEU A 365 8.86 3.84 -0.70
C LEU A 365 10.01 3.12 0.02
N TRP A 366 10.47 3.66 1.15
CA TRP A 366 11.52 3.03 1.96
C TRP A 366 11.06 1.71 2.57
N ASP A 367 9.84 1.67 3.10
CA ASP A 367 9.23 0.47 3.63
C ASP A 367 9.11 -0.60 2.53
N LEU A 368 8.48 -0.27 1.40
CA LEU A 368 8.31 -1.19 0.28
C LEU A 368 9.64 -1.72 -0.27
N PHE A 369 10.67 -0.87 -0.33
CA PHE A 369 12.01 -1.27 -0.77
C PHE A 369 12.69 -2.21 0.23
N ALA A 370 12.57 -1.96 1.53
CA ALA A 370 13.09 -2.86 2.55
C ALA A 370 12.33 -4.21 2.55
N GLN A 371 11.01 -4.20 2.36
CA GLN A 371 10.20 -5.42 2.20
C GLN A 371 10.58 -6.23 0.95
N SER A 372 10.88 -5.57 -0.18
CA SER A 372 11.30 -6.27 -1.41
C SER A 372 12.65 -6.98 -1.27
N LEU A 373 13.48 -6.51 -0.34
CA LEU A 373 14.75 -7.12 0.05
C LEU A 373 14.62 -8.07 1.26
N ALA A 374 13.41 -8.34 1.74
CA ALA A 374 13.14 -9.15 2.93
C ALA A 374 13.99 -8.74 4.15
N THR A 375 14.25 -7.44 4.32
CA THR A 375 15.17 -6.89 5.33
C THR A 375 14.47 -5.80 6.15
N PRO A 376 14.67 -5.74 7.48
CA PRO A 376 14.18 -4.62 8.29
C PRO A 376 14.79 -3.29 7.87
N LEU A 377 14.02 -2.20 7.90
CA LEU A 377 14.46 -0.89 7.46
C LEU A 377 15.70 -0.41 8.24
N HIS A 378 15.77 -0.67 9.55
CA HIS A 378 16.91 -0.21 10.36
C HIS A 378 18.21 -0.91 9.93
N ARG A 379 18.15 -2.19 9.55
CA ARG A 379 19.32 -2.93 9.03
C ARG A 379 19.71 -2.43 7.65
N LEU A 380 18.73 -2.19 6.78
CA LEU A 380 18.97 -1.60 5.46
C LEU A 380 19.67 -0.24 5.56
N LEU A 381 19.32 0.57 6.57
CA LEU A 381 19.95 1.87 6.84
C LEU A 381 21.31 1.77 7.54
N GLY A 382 21.71 0.59 8.02
CA GLY A 382 22.98 0.40 8.74
C GLY A 382 22.90 0.73 10.22
N SER A 383 21.86 0.26 10.92
CA SER A 383 21.69 0.45 12.37
C SER A 383 22.95 0.12 13.18
N VAL A 384 23.38 1.04 14.03
CA VAL A 384 24.51 0.86 14.97
C VAL A 384 24.07 0.31 16.33
N ARG A 385 22.75 0.17 16.53
CA ARG A 385 22.12 -0.36 17.73
C ARG A 385 20.82 -1.08 17.37
N THR A 386 20.44 -2.06 18.18
CA THR A 386 19.21 -2.88 17.98
C THR A 386 18.09 -2.52 18.95
N GLN A 387 18.35 -1.62 19.89
CA GLN A 387 17.40 -1.09 20.85
C GLN A 387 17.71 0.38 21.14
N ILE A 388 16.68 1.15 21.46
CA ILE A 388 16.77 2.59 21.77
C ILE A 388 16.00 2.87 23.05
N GLU A 389 16.57 3.71 23.91
CA GLU A 389 15.88 4.18 25.10
C GLU A 389 14.78 5.18 24.71
N LEU A 390 13.59 4.96 25.25
CA LEU A 390 12.43 5.82 25.06
C LEU A 390 12.28 6.81 26.21
N TYR A 391 11.71 7.98 25.90
CA TYR A 391 11.13 8.85 26.91
C TYR A 391 9.65 9.12 26.59
N PRO A 392 8.71 8.80 27.49
CA PRO A 392 7.31 9.14 27.31
C PRO A 392 7.09 10.65 27.46
N THR A 393 6.27 11.19 26.56
CA THR A 393 5.78 12.57 26.62
C THR A 393 4.32 12.58 27.05
N GLY A 394 4.00 13.38 28.07
CA GLY A 394 2.66 13.47 28.67
C GLY A 394 2.48 14.76 29.48
N GLY A 395 1.62 14.72 30.50
CA GLY A 395 1.42 15.83 31.44
C GLY A 395 1.06 17.15 30.77
N PHE A 396 -0.10 17.22 30.11
CA PHE A 396 -0.51 18.40 29.36
C PHE A 396 -0.79 19.59 30.30
N LEU A 397 -0.75 20.81 29.76
CA LEU A 397 -1.01 22.03 30.54
C LEU A 397 -2.39 22.03 31.23
N ALA A 398 -3.39 21.39 30.60
CA ALA A 398 -4.74 21.28 31.14
C ALA A 398 -4.85 20.27 32.31
N ASP A 399 -3.88 19.38 32.46
CA ASP A 399 -3.95 18.30 33.45
C ASP A 399 -3.59 18.82 34.85
N PRO A 400 -4.41 18.49 35.88
CA PRO A 400 -4.05 18.75 37.26
C PRO A 400 -2.73 18.05 37.61
N ILE A 401 -1.87 18.74 38.37
CA ILE A 401 -0.54 18.22 38.72
C ILE A 401 -0.57 16.83 39.39
N ALA A 402 -1.64 16.51 40.14
CA ALA A 402 -1.81 15.18 40.73
C ALA A 402 -1.93 14.08 39.67
N ALA A 403 -2.69 14.31 38.60
CA ALA A 403 -2.84 13.36 37.49
C ALA A 403 -1.51 13.20 36.72
N VAL A 404 -0.76 14.29 36.54
CA VAL A 404 0.58 14.25 35.92
C VAL A 404 1.55 13.41 36.77
N ILE A 405 1.54 13.57 38.10
CA ILE A 405 2.37 12.75 38.99
C ILE A 405 1.99 11.27 38.88
N GLU A 406 0.70 10.93 38.88
CA GLU A 406 0.24 9.55 38.70
C GLU A 406 0.68 8.96 37.35
N GLU A 407 0.60 9.75 36.27
CA GLU A 407 1.07 9.35 34.94
C GLU A 407 2.58 9.05 34.94
N VAL A 408 3.40 9.94 35.50
CA VAL A 408 4.85 9.78 35.54
C VAL A 408 5.26 8.59 36.42
N GLU A 409 4.58 8.36 37.55
CA GLU A 409 4.84 7.17 38.38
C GLU A 409 4.48 5.87 37.64
N ARG A 410 3.43 5.86 36.81
CA ARG A 410 3.16 4.70 35.92
C ARG A 410 4.30 4.47 34.94
N HIS A 411 4.85 5.53 34.34
CA HIS A 411 6.00 5.40 33.44
C HIS A 411 7.24 4.88 34.18
N ARG A 412 7.52 5.42 35.36
CA ARG A 412 8.63 4.95 36.20
C ARG A 412 8.47 3.47 36.57
N ALA A 413 7.27 3.05 36.96
CA ALA A 413 6.95 1.65 37.25
C ALA A 413 7.08 0.73 36.02
N ALA A 414 6.84 1.25 34.81
CA ALA A 414 7.07 0.56 33.54
C ALA A 414 8.55 0.52 33.12
N GLY A 415 9.45 1.12 33.90
CA GLY A 415 10.91 1.06 33.71
C GLY A 415 11.49 2.18 32.84
N PHE A 416 10.70 3.19 32.46
CA PHE A 416 11.24 4.39 31.83
C PHE A 416 12.14 5.13 32.83
N ARG A 417 13.23 5.75 32.35
CA ARG A 417 14.21 6.46 33.20
C ARG A 417 13.98 7.97 33.26
N ARG A 418 13.14 8.49 32.38
CA ARG A 418 12.80 9.90 32.28
C ARG A 418 11.43 10.08 31.62
N CYS A 419 10.84 11.26 31.74
CA CYS A 419 9.66 11.67 30.98
C CYS A 419 9.79 13.13 30.55
N LYS A 420 9.01 13.52 29.53
CA LYS A 420 8.82 14.91 29.13
C LYS A 420 7.40 15.36 29.46
N ILE A 421 7.25 16.54 30.06
CA ILE A 421 5.94 17.13 30.35
C ILE A 421 5.77 18.48 29.67
N LYS A 422 4.51 18.91 29.47
CA LYS A 422 4.19 20.20 28.87
C LYS A 422 4.23 21.33 29.90
N VAL A 423 4.97 22.38 29.56
CA VAL A 423 4.97 23.71 30.18
C VAL A 423 4.57 24.75 29.12
N GLY A 424 4.66 26.04 29.43
CA GLY A 424 4.27 27.12 28.51
C GLY A 424 3.09 27.96 29.01
N HIS A 425 2.74 27.87 30.29
CA HIS A 425 1.76 28.76 30.90
C HIS A 425 2.23 30.23 30.77
N PRO A 426 1.36 31.20 30.44
CA PRO A 426 1.76 32.60 30.26
C PRO A 426 2.49 33.21 31.47
N ASP A 427 2.13 32.76 32.68
CA ASP A 427 2.94 32.95 33.88
C ASP A 427 3.78 31.71 34.13
N TRP A 428 5.07 31.76 33.77
CA TRP A 428 6.01 30.65 33.87
C TRP A 428 6.23 30.18 35.32
N GLN A 429 5.94 31.02 36.33
CA GLN A 429 6.10 30.65 37.73
C GLN A 429 5.13 29.52 38.14
N ILE A 430 3.96 29.46 37.49
CA ILE A 430 3.00 28.37 37.69
C ILE A 430 3.60 27.04 37.24
N ASP A 431 4.27 27.00 36.09
CA ASP A 431 4.91 25.79 35.60
C ASP A 431 6.12 25.39 36.44
N VAL A 432 6.92 26.35 36.91
CA VAL A 432 8.01 26.06 37.86
C VAL A 432 7.46 25.43 39.14
N ALA A 433 6.33 25.92 39.67
CA ALA A 433 5.68 25.32 40.83
C ALA A 433 5.11 23.91 40.53
N ARG A 434 4.57 23.68 39.33
CA ARG A 434 4.10 22.35 38.89
C ARG A 434 5.26 21.36 38.78
N VAL A 435 6.34 21.72 38.09
CA VAL A 435 7.54 20.90 37.97
C VAL A 435 8.18 20.63 39.33
N GLY A 436 8.21 21.62 40.23
CA GLY A 436 8.72 21.43 41.59
C GLY A 436 7.95 20.37 42.38
N LYS A 437 6.62 20.35 42.25
CA LYS A 437 5.78 19.28 42.85
C LYS A 437 6.04 17.92 42.21
N LEU A 438 6.22 17.85 40.89
CA LEU A 438 6.57 16.61 40.21
C LEU A 438 7.94 16.09 40.68
N ARG A 439 8.98 16.93 40.69
CA ARG A 439 10.32 16.59 41.18
C ARG A 439 10.27 16.04 42.60
N ALA A 440 9.53 16.70 43.50
CA ALA A 440 9.36 16.24 44.87
C ALA A 440 8.70 14.85 44.98
N ALA A 441 7.81 14.50 44.05
CA ALA A 441 7.14 13.21 44.03
C ALA A 441 8.03 12.08 43.48
N VAL A 442 8.75 12.33 42.38
CA VAL A 442 9.48 11.29 41.64
C VAL A 442 10.93 11.11 42.09
N GLY A 443 11.45 12.02 42.92
CA GLY A 443 12.81 12.02 43.44
C GLY A 443 13.85 12.53 42.44
N ASP A 444 15.12 12.64 42.85
CA ASP A 444 16.18 13.29 42.06
C ASP A 444 16.75 12.40 40.94
N ASP A 445 16.63 11.08 41.06
CA ASP A 445 17.22 10.11 40.11
C ASP A 445 16.42 9.97 38.80
N PHE A 446 15.14 10.35 38.80
CA PHE A 446 14.28 10.24 37.62
C PHE A 446 14.42 11.47 36.73
N GLY A 447 14.70 11.29 35.44
CA GLY A 447 14.88 12.41 34.52
C GLY A 447 13.58 13.17 34.24
N ILE A 448 13.60 14.49 34.39
CA ILE A 448 12.48 15.36 33.99
C ILE A 448 12.94 16.23 32.84
N MET A 449 12.16 16.20 31.77
CA MET A 449 12.31 17.01 30.57
C MET A 449 11.06 17.89 30.44
N ILE A 450 11.18 19.07 29.86
CA ILE A 450 10.05 19.99 29.68
C ILE A 450 9.96 20.47 28.23
N ASP A 451 8.74 20.74 27.79
CA ASP A 451 8.45 21.31 26.47
C ASP A 451 7.50 22.50 26.60
N ALA A 452 7.97 23.68 26.20
CA ALA A 452 7.20 24.92 26.25
C ALA A 452 6.41 25.21 24.97
N ASN A 453 6.57 24.42 23.91
CA ASN A 453 5.95 24.60 22.61
C ASN A 453 5.90 26.08 22.18
N GLN A 454 7.04 26.77 22.29
CA GLN A 454 7.27 28.14 21.82
C GLN A 454 6.51 29.24 22.57
N ALA A 455 6.03 28.96 23.78
CA ALA A 455 5.09 29.83 24.50
C ALA A 455 5.67 31.17 25.02
N TRP A 456 6.99 31.29 25.15
CA TRP A 456 7.60 32.43 25.85
C TRP A 456 8.51 33.28 24.97
N GLY A 457 8.75 34.51 25.42
CA GLY A 457 9.82 35.35 24.90
C GLY A 457 11.16 35.01 25.55
N VAL A 458 12.27 35.43 24.93
CA VAL A 458 13.65 35.07 25.35
C VAL A 458 13.93 35.37 26.83
N SER A 459 13.54 36.54 27.34
CA SER A 459 13.82 36.91 28.74
C SER A 459 13.11 36.02 29.74
N ASP A 460 11.83 35.72 29.50
CA ASP A 460 11.03 34.86 30.37
C ASP A 460 11.49 33.40 30.27
N ALA A 461 11.84 32.93 29.07
CA ALA A 461 12.40 31.60 28.86
C ALA A 461 13.73 31.40 29.61
N ILE A 462 14.63 32.38 29.61
CA ILE A 462 15.87 32.33 30.40
C ILE A 462 15.57 32.33 31.90
N ALA A 463 14.66 33.20 32.35
CA ALA A 463 14.29 33.30 33.76
C ALA A 463 13.68 31.99 34.27
N ALA A 464 12.72 31.42 33.54
CA ALA A 464 12.09 30.15 33.84
C ALA A 464 13.11 28.99 33.76
N GLY A 465 13.93 28.96 32.70
CA GLY A 465 14.96 27.95 32.47
C GLY A 465 15.93 27.81 33.65
N ARG A 466 16.39 28.92 34.22
CA ARG A 466 17.24 28.90 35.44
C ARG A 466 16.54 28.25 36.63
N ARG A 467 15.24 28.51 36.80
CA ARG A 467 14.44 27.90 37.88
C ARG A 467 14.16 26.42 37.65
N PHE A 468 13.99 26.00 36.40
CA PHE A 468 13.91 24.57 36.05
C PHE A 468 15.24 23.86 36.26
N GLN A 469 16.36 24.52 35.97
CA GLN A 469 17.70 24.01 36.25
C GLN A 469 17.94 23.79 37.75
N ASP A 470 17.48 24.72 38.60
CA ASP A 470 17.52 24.55 40.07
C ASP A 470 16.73 23.31 40.55
N LEU A 471 15.75 22.83 39.76
CA LEU A 471 14.95 21.64 40.02
C LEU A 471 15.53 20.36 39.37
N GLY A 472 16.71 20.44 38.76
CA GLY A 472 17.37 19.33 38.09
C GLY A 472 16.63 18.86 36.83
N VAL A 473 15.93 19.75 36.12
CA VAL A 473 15.43 19.45 34.77
C VAL A 473 16.63 19.36 33.83
N CYS A 474 16.65 18.35 32.96
CA CYS A 474 17.82 18.06 32.11
C CYS A 474 17.65 18.49 30.64
N TRP A 475 16.44 18.86 30.22
CA TRP A 475 16.11 19.16 28.83
C TRP A 475 14.98 20.16 28.76
N TYR A 476 15.14 21.19 27.93
CA TYR A 476 14.18 22.25 27.70
C TYR A 476 13.90 22.43 26.21
N GLU A 477 12.71 22.04 25.80
CA GLU A 477 12.29 21.97 24.41
C GLU A 477 11.48 23.18 23.94
N GLU A 478 11.78 23.62 22.72
CA GLU A 478 11.17 24.75 21.99
C GLU A 478 10.80 25.93 22.93
N PRO A 479 11.79 26.57 23.60
CA PRO A 479 11.52 27.57 24.64
C PRO A 479 10.86 28.85 24.10
N VAL A 480 11.19 29.24 22.86
CA VAL A 480 10.73 30.46 22.19
C VAL A 480 10.29 30.13 20.76
N SER A 481 9.71 31.11 20.06
CA SER A 481 9.24 30.95 18.67
C SER A 481 10.28 30.32 17.76
N VAL A 482 9.85 29.36 16.94
CA VAL A 482 10.67 28.71 15.90
C VAL A 482 11.28 29.72 14.90
N TYR A 483 10.66 30.89 14.74
CA TYR A 483 11.15 31.94 13.86
C TYR A 483 12.26 32.80 14.49
N ASP A 484 12.51 32.68 15.80
CA ASP A 484 13.56 33.41 16.51
C ASP A 484 14.75 32.50 16.84
N VAL A 485 15.44 32.02 15.81
CA VAL A 485 16.62 31.14 15.92
C VAL A 485 17.69 31.77 16.82
N ALA A 486 17.92 33.08 16.69
CA ALA A 486 18.87 33.82 17.53
C ALA A 486 18.39 33.91 18.99
N GLY A 487 17.09 34.05 19.22
CA GLY A 487 16.48 33.98 20.54
C GLY A 487 16.70 32.63 21.20
N THR A 488 16.44 31.52 20.50
CA THR A 488 16.69 30.16 21.04
C THR A 488 18.18 29.96 21.35
N ALA A 489 19.08 30.43 20.48
CA ALA A 489 20.53 30.38 20.74
C ALA A 489 20.93 31.17 22.00
N ARG A 490 20.30 32.32 22.26
CA ARG A 490 20.51 33.08 23.51
C ARG A 490 19.99 32.35 24.74
N VAL A 491 18.92 31.57 24.62
CA VAL A 491 18.43 30.73 25.71
C VAL A 491 19.42 29.59 25.98
N ALA A 492 19.89 28.91 24.94
CA ALA A 492 20.88 27.83 25.05
C ALA A 492 22.20 28.31 25.67
N ASP A 493 22.72 29.47 25.26
CA ASP A 493 23.96 30.05 25.82
C ASP A 493 23.83 30.50 27.29
N ALA A 494 22.59 30.75 27.75
CA ALA A 494 22.33 31.29 29.09
C ALA A 494 22.08 30.21 30.16
N LEU A 495 22.00 28.93 29.78
CA LEU A 495 21.63 27.80 30.64
C LEU A 495 22.69 26.68 30.55
N ASP A 496 22.85 25.93 31.64
CA ASP A 496 23.65 24.68 31.62
C ASP A 496 22.78 23.46 31.24
N MET A 497 21.46 23.59 31.40
CA MET A 497 20.45 22.62 30.95
C MET A 497 20.38 22.58 29.42
N GLN A 498 20.27 21.38 28.85
CA GLN A 498 20.21 21.21 27.39
C GLN A 498 18.96 21.86 26.79
N VAL A 499 19.13 22.63 25.72
CA VAL A 499 18.03 23.17 24.91
C VAL A 499 17.83 22.32 23.67
N ALA A 500 16.59 21.90 23.42
CA ALA A 500 16.25 21.08 22.27
C ALA A 500 15.27 21.81 21.32
N ALA A 501 15.50 21.64 20.02
CA ALA A 501 14.65 22.22 18.98
C ALA A 501 14.69 21.37 17.70
N GLY A 502 13.67 21.50 16.85
CA GLY A 502 13.66 20.86 15.54
C GLY A 502 12.31 20.32 15.09
N GLU A 503 11.34 20.15 16.00
CA GLU A 503 10.06 19.55 15.63
C GLU A 503 9.25 20.46 14.69
N SER A 504 9.37 21.77 14.85
CA SER A 504 8.55 22.75 14.13
C SER A 504 9.14 23.23 12.81
N VAL A 505 10.41 22.91 12.52
CA VAL A 505 11.05 23.24 11.25
C VAL A 505 10.85 22.14 10.22
N PHE A 506 10.99 22.50 8.95
CA PHE A 506 10.78 21.59 7.82
C PHE A 506 12.08 21.38 7.06
N THR A 507 12.29 20.15 6.58
CA THR A 507 13.38 19.78 5.65
C THR A 507 14.78 19.99 6.21
N ARG A 508 15.81 19.50 5.51
CA ARG A 508 17.20 19.78 5.90
C ARG A 508 17.55 21.26 6.03
N TYR A 509 16.85 22.16 5.33
CA TYR A 509 17.18 23.58 5.29
C TYR A 509 16.78 24.30 6.59
N GLY A 510 15.58 24.06 7.12
CA GLY A 510 15.19 24.65 8.41
C GLY A 510 16.02 24.10 9.58
N HIS A 511 16.40 22.82 9.52
CA HIS A 511 17.30 22.24 10.51
C HIS A 511 18.73 22.80 10.40
N LEU A 512 19.20 23.08 9.18
CA LEU A 512 20.49 23.71 8.95
C LEU A 512 20.56 25.12 9.57
N GLU A 513 19.48 25.90 9.49
CA GLU A 513 19.40 27.22 10.13
C GLU A 513 19.55 27.14 11.65
N LEU A 514 18.86 26.19 12.30
CA LEU A 514 19.01 25.96 13.75
C LEU A 514 20.44 25.59 14.13
N LEU A 515 21.02 24.68 13.35
CA LEU A 515 22.37 24.17 13.55
C LEU A 515 23.45 25.25 13.36
N ASP A 516 23.35 26.06 12.30
CA ASP A 516 24.29 27.15 12.03
C ASP A 516 24.15 28.30 13.03
N GLY A 517 22.92 28.54 13.50
CA GLY A 517 22.63 29.49 14.57
C GLY A 517 23.02 29.03 15.97
N LYS A 518 23.48 27.78 16.13
CA LYS A 518 23.71 27.14 17.45
C LYS A 518 22.50 27.25 18.38
N ALA A 519 21.31 27.07 17.81
CA ALA A 519 20.05 27.28 18.51
C ALA A 519 19.66 26.13 19.45
N CYS A 520 20.30 24.97 19.36
CA CYS A 520 19.98 23.81 20.19
C CYS A 520 21.22 22.96 20.48
N ASP A 521 21.23 22.36 21.67
CA ASP A 521 22.17 21.34 22.10
C ASP A 521 21.74 19.94 21.62
N VAL A 522 20.45 19.74 21.40
CA VAL A 522 19.89 18.50 20.84
C VAL A 522 18.95 18.85 19.69
N LEU A 523 19.21 18.29 18.52
CA LEU A 523 18.33 18.43 17.37
C LEU A 523 17.26 17.34 17.39
N MET A 524 16.01 17.70 17.17
CA MET A 524 14.89 16.75 17.24
C MET A 524 13.95 16.87 16.02
N PRO A 525 14.37 16.37 14.85
CA PRO A 525 13.51 16.30 13.67
C PRO A 525 12.22 15.51 13.94
N ASN A 526 11.11 16.04 13.42
CA ASN A 526 9.85 15.33 13.30
C ASN A 526 9.78 14.64 11.93
N LEU A 527 9.58 13.31 11.90
CA LEU A 527 9.52 12.51 10.67
C LEU A 527 8.62 13.12 9.60
N MET A 528 7.38 13.43 9.98
CA MET A 528 6.38 13.95 9.07
C MET A 528 6.76 15.33 8.53
N ARG A 529 7.46 16.16 9.30
CA ARG A 529 7.81 17.55 8.88
C ARG A 529 9.16 17.64 8.20
N CYS A 530 10.10 16.75 8.54
CA CYS A 530 11.42 16.74 7.93
C CYS A 530 11.38 16.30 6.47
N GLY A 531 10.37 15.53 6.06
CA GLY A 531 10.21 15.07 4.68
C GLY A 531 10.48 13.58 4.47
N GLY A 532 10.32 12.77 5.53
CA GLY A 532 10.46 11.31 5.47
C GLY A 532 11.88 10.80 5.73
N PRO A 533 12.08 9.47 5.70
CA PRO A 533 13.37 8.83 5.95
C PRO A 533 14.55 9.41 5.15
N THR A 534 14.33 9.76 3.87
CA THR A 534 15.37 10.35 3.02
C THR A 534 15.89 11.65 3.62
N GLU A 535 15.02 12.61 3.94
CA GLU A 535 15.45 13.89 4.53
C GLU A 535 15.90 13.74 5.99
N PHE A 536 15.28 12.86 6.76
CA PHE A 536 15.65 12.63 8.17
C PHE A 536 17.12 12.19 8.28
N MET A 537 17.55 11.21 7.47
CA MET A 537 18.94 10.75 7.48
C MET A 537 19.93 11.86 7.10
N GLU A 538 19.53 12.78 6.24
CA GLU A 538 20.34 13.93 5.81
C GLU A 538 20.46 14.97 6.92
N VAL A 539 19.35 15.25 7.63
CA VAL A 539 19.35 16.06 8.85
C VAL A 539 20.27 15.46 9.91
N GLY A 540 20.19 14.15 10.13
CA GLY A 540 21.05 13.44 11.07
C GLY A 540 22.54 13.61 10.76
N ALA A 541 22.90 13.50 9.47
CA ALA A 541 24.28 13.73 9.01
C ALA A 541 24.73 15.19 9.19
N LEU A 542 23.87 16.17 8.95
CA LEU A 542 24.16 17.60 9.17
C LEU A 542 24.41 17.90 10.65
N ALA A 543 23.64 17.30 11.55
CA ALA A 543 23.82 17.40 13.00
C ALA A 543 25.13 16.74 13.44
N ALA A 544 25.43 15.54 12.93
CA ALA A 544 26.67 14.82 13.23
C ALA A 544 27.92 15.64 12.82
N ALA A 545 27.88 16.30 11.67
CA ALA A 545 28.96 17.17 11.21
C ALA A 545 29.21 18.37 12.13
N ARG A 546 28.22 18.76 12.93
CA ARG A 546 28.29 19.86 13.92
C ARG A 546 28.41 19.36 15.36
N GLN A 547 28.61 18.05 15.56
CA GLN A 547 28.69 17.42 16.89
C GLN A 547 27.42 17.64 17.73
N VAL A 548 26.28 17.82 17.08
CA VAL A 548 24.99 17.95 17.76
C VAL A 548 24.31 16.57 17.81
N PRO A 549 23.96 16.06 18.99
CA PRO A 549 23.19 14.83 19.12
C PRO A 549 21.78 14.97 18.57
N VAL A 550 21.20 13.84 18.16
CA VAL A 550 19.85 13.76 17.59
C VAL A 550 18.93 12.97 18.50
N SER A 551 17.72 13.49 18.72
CA SER A 551 16.56 12.73 19.17
C SER A 551 15.48 12.80 18.07
N SER A 552 14.35 12.14 18.26
CA SER A 552 13.21 12.24 17.35
C SER A 552 12.00 12.86 18.04
N HIS A 553 11.17 13.56 17.27
CA HIS A 553 9.84 13.98 17.71
C HIS A 553 8.75 13.06 17.11
N THR A 554 8.06 12.34 17.99
CA THR A 554 6.94 11.40 17.72
C THR A 554 7.23 10.36 16.61
N PHE A 555 6.17 9.75 16.05
CA PHE A 555 6.24 8.65 15.07
C PHE A 555 7.21 7.53 15.48
N THR A 556 7.22 7.18 16.77
CA THR A 556 8.18 6.31 17.46
C THR A 556 8.52 5.07 16.65
N GLU A 557 7.48 4.45 16.08
CA GLU A 557 7.50 3.18 15.39
C GLU A 557 8.34 3.22 14.11
N ILE A 558 8.45 4.39 13.47
CA ILE A 558 9.28 4.63 12.29
C ILE A 558 10.58 5.35 12.69
N SER A 559 10.47 6.41 13.51
CA SER A 559 11.61 7.21 13.98
C SER A 559 12.69 6.34 14.63
N ALA A 560 12.31 5.30 15.38
CA ALA A 560 13.25 4.35 15.98
C ALA A 560 14.17 3.68 14.95
N HIS A 561 13.67 3.33 13.76
CA HIS A 561 14.52 2.75 12.71
C HIS A 561 15.60 3.73 12.24
N LEU A 562 15.25 5.02 12.16
CA LEU A 562 16.12 6.09 11.68
C LEU A 562 17.16 6.47 12.72
N VAL A 563 16.72 6.74 13.96
CA VAL A 563 17.66 7.07 15.05
C VAL A 563 18.58 5.88 15.38
N ALA A 564 18.16 4.63 15.17
CA ALA A 564 19.03 3.47 15.35
C ALA A 564 20.20 3.43 14.36
N ALA A 565 20.03 4.02 13.18
CA ALA A 565 21.05 4.14 12.14
C ALA A 565 21.96 5.36 12.31
N MET A 566 21.69 6.24 13.27
CA MET A 566 22.46 7.45 13.51
C MET A 566 23.42 7.28 14.70
N PRO A 567 24.75 7.33 14.49
CA PRO A 567 25.73 7.21 15.58
C PRO A 567 25.58 8.28 16.66
N ASN A 568 25.18 9.50 16.28
CA ASN A 568 24.98 10.64 17.17
C ASN A 568 23.57 10.71 17.78
N ALA A 569 22.70 9.71 17.56
CA ALA A 569 21.38 9.71 18.18
C ALA A 569 21.40 9.17 19.62
N THR A 570 20.56 9.74 20.48
CA THR A 570 20.46 9.43 21.91
C THR A 570 19.23 8.60 22.24
N PHE A 571 18.06 9.23 22.19
CA PHE A 571 16.78 8.66 22.62
C PHE A 571 15.72 8.84 21.53
N CYS A 572 14.58 8.17 21.68
CA CYS A 572 13.41 8.36 20.83
C CYS A 572 12.23 8.77 21.70
N GLU A 573 11.54 9.84 21.32
CA GLU A 573 10.29 10.22 21.97
C GLU A 573 9.24 9.12 21.79
N TYR A 574 8.45 8.89 22.83
CA TYR A 574 7.33 7.96 22.83
C TYR A 574 6.05 8.64 23.31
N LEU A 575 4.94 8.43 22.59
CA LEU A 575 3.60 8.88 23.02
C LEU A 575 2.71 7.66 23.24
N PRO A 576 2.66 7.14 24.49
CA PRO A 576 1.87 5.96 24.82
C PRO A 576 0.40 6.09 24.37
N GLY A 577 -0.12 5.09 23.67
CA GLY A 577 -1.52 5.01 23.24
C GLY A 577 -1.90 5.84 22.01
N TRP A 578 -0.99 6.59 21.38
CA TRP A 578 -1.31 7.39 20.19
C TRP A 578 -1.40 6.56 18.91
N TRP A 579 -0.36 5.77 18.62
CA TRP A 579 -0.22 5.07 17.33
C TRP A 579 -0.37 3.55 17.42
N GLU A 580 -0.22 2.95 18.60
CA GLU A 580 -0.16 1.49 18.76
C GLU A 580 -1.35 0.77 18.12
N LYS A 581 -2.56 1.33 18.27
CA LYS A 581 -3.78 0.75 17.70
C LYS A 581 -3.90 0.90 16.19
N LEU A 582 -3.10 1.75 15.55
CA LEU A 582 -3.14 1.93 14.09
C LEU A 582 -2.58 0.70 13.36
N PHE A 583 -1.78 -0.11 14.04
CA PHE A 583 -1.10 -1.27 13.46
C PHE A 583 -1.63 -2.58 14.05
N ASN A 584 -1.48 -3.68 13.31
CA ASN A 584 -1.80 -5.01 13.83
C ASN A 584 -0.79 -5.50 14.87
N GLU A 585 0.36 -4.83 14.96
CA GLU A 585 1.51 -5.37 15.65
C GLU A 585 2.00 -4.40 16.71
N GLU A 586 2.25 -4.95 17.90
CA GLU A 586 2.57 -4.15 19.08
C GLU A 586 4.07 -3.83 19.18
N PRO A 587 4.44 -2.63 19.66
CA PRO A 587 5.82 -2.28 19.91
C PRO A 587 6.40 -3.10 21.07
N LYS A 588 7.59 -3.65 20.89
CA LYS A 588 8.28 -4.39 21.96
C LYS A 588 9.06 -3.43 22.84
N ILE A 589 8.44 -2.99 23.94
CA ILE A 589 9.06 -2.12 24.94
C ILE A 589 9.35 -2.91 26.22
N VAL A 590 10.62 -2.98 26.61
CA VAL A 590 11.06 -3.69 27.84
C VAL A 590 11.95 -2.78 28.66
N GLY A 591 11.52 -2.45 29.88
CA GLY A 591 12.29 -1.58 30.79
C GLY A 591 12.64 -0.22 30.18
N GLY A 592 11.66 0.41 29.50
CA GLY A 592 11.85 1.69 28.81
C GLY A 592 12.68 1.63 27.51
N MET A 593 13.09 0.45 27.05
CA MET A 593 13.82 0.26 25.80
C MET A 593 12.90 -0.24 24.70
N PHE A 594 12.88 0.44 23.55
CA PHE A 594 12.25 -0.04 22.33
C PHE A 594 13.18 -1.00 21.59
N HIS A 595 12.71 -2.22 21.35
CA HIS A 595 13.43 -3.21 20.55
C HIS A 595 12.98 -3.13 19.09
N LEU A 596 13.94 -2.88 18.18
CA LEU A 596 13.64 -2.76 16.75
C LEU A 596 13.09 -4.09 16.19
N PRO A 597 12.09 -4.04 15.30
CA PRO A 597 11.51 -5.24 14.72
C PRO A 597 12.46 -5.89 13.70
N GLU A 598 12.46 -7.22 13.70
CA GLU A 598 13.24 -8.05 12.76
C GLU A 598 12.46 -8.45 11.50
N ARG A 599 11.22 -7.97 11.37
CA ARG A 599 10.39 -8.16 10.17
C ARG A 599 10.84 -7.25 9.04
N PRO A 600 10.63 -7.65 7.76
CA PRO A 600 10.95 -6.80 6.61
C PRO A 600 10.25 -5.44 6.66
N GLY A 601 10.88 -4.42 6.08
CA GLY A 601 10.30 -3.08 6.06
C GLY A 601 10.34 -2.39 7.42
N LEU A 602 9.31 -1.63 7.72
CA LEU A 602 9.00 -1.13 9.06
C LEU A 602 8.59 -2.26 10.01
N GLY A 603 8.26 -3.43 9.47
CA GLY A 603 7.74 -4.53 10.25
C GLY A 603 6.38 -4.21 10.87
N LEU A 604 5.54 -3.46 10.16
CA LEU A 604 4.22 -3.03 10.58
C LEU A 604 3.25 -3.15 9.40
N SER A 605 1.98 -3.36 9.73
CA SER A 605 0.85 -3.40 8.82
C SER A 605 -0.31 -2.65 9.46
N PHE A 606 -1.05 -1.87 8.67
CA PHE A 606 -2.20 -1.15 9.20
C PHE A 606 -3.31 -2.12 9.64
N SER A 607 -3.96 -1.79 10.76
CA SER A 607 -5.17 -2.48 11.18
C SER A 607 -6.33 -2.10 10.28
N ARG A 608 -6.79 -3.07 9.48
CA ARG A 608 -7.94 -2.89 8.59
C ARG A 608 -9.20 -2.59 9.37
N GLU A 609 -9.40 -3.23 10.53
CA GLU A 609 -10.52 -2.97 11.43
C GLU A 609 -10.57 -1.49 11.86
N ILE A 610 -9.42 -0.93 12.24
CA ILE A 610 -9.33 0.47 12.69
C ILE A 610 -9.53 1.43 11.53
N ILE A 611 -8.95 1.14 10.36
CA ILE A 611 -9.17 1.93 9.15
C ILE A 611 -10.64 1.90 8.73
N GLU A 612 -11.31 0.75 8.75
CA GLU A 612 -12.72 0.66 8.34
C GLU A 612 -13.65 1.31 9.36
N ARG A 613 -13.34 1.20 10.66
CA ARG A 613 -14.14 1.78 11.74
C ARG A 613 -14.07 3.30 11.79
N TYR A 614 -12.90 3.88 11.52
CA TYR A 614 -12.66 5.31 11.69
C TYR A 614 -12.35 6.05 10.38
N GLY A 615 -12.15 5.33 9.29
CA GLY A 615 -11.87 5.87 7.97
C GLY A 615 -13.13 6.42 7.31
N SER A 616 -13.08 7.68 6.90
CA SER A 616 -14.06 8.23 5.96
C SER A 616 -13.67 7.83 4.54
N HIS A 617 -14.55 7.12 3.83
CA HIS A 617 -14.38 6.85 2.41
C HIS A 617 -14.48 8.19 1.66
N GLY A 618 -13.41 8.59 0.96
CA GLY A 618 -13.39 9.80 0.16
C GLY A 618 -12.28 9.81 -0.85
#